data_AF-A0A3A5APP7-F1
#
_entry.id   AF-A0A3A5APP7-F1
#
_cell.length_a   1.000
_cell.length_b   1.000
_cell.length_c   1.000
_cell.angle_alpha   90.00
_cell.angle_beta   90.00
_cell.angle_gamma   90.00
#
_symmetry.space_group_name_H-M   'P 1'
#
loop_
_entity.id
_entity.type
_entity.pdbx_description
1 polymer ?
#
loop_
_entity_poly.entity_id
_entity_poly.type
_entity_poly.pdbx_seq_one_letter_code
_entity_poly.pdbx_strand_id
1 'polypeptide(L)'
;MMAPFFLKSSPRCYVCGQALKGAFLVDSWGEKFCLEHQGKFPSCSFCGRLIPSQYHEINQAIHPHMRCQVCRSSAIETLEQANPLFGKIVQWVNGQGLRYQNLPLRIELVSREQLFQIDPKSSNPKTLGTAMKEVHTAAGRPPQVRIKGVAILRGLPATLFHGVTIHELGHVWLAVHGVLLIRWAEEGFCELLAYRYYAQENTPESRFRAQQMEKNPDPIYGEGFRHLHALARSQGFSWVIETLVNTKKLPGI
;
A
#
# COMPACT_ATOMS: atom_id res chain seq x y z
N MET A 1 0.09 20.43 -53.91
CA MET A 1 0.05 21.17 -52.63
C MET A 1 0.93 20.43 -51.63
N MET A 2 1.96 21.07 -51.09
CA MET A 2 2.77 20.53 -49.99
C MET A 2 2.24 21.10 -48.68
N ALA A 3 1.82 20.22 -47.76
CA ALA A 3 1.46 20.62 -46.40
C ALA A 3 2.72 20.65 -45.52
N PRO A 4 2.92 21.69 -44.70
CA PRO A 4 4.04 21.73 -43.76
C PRO A 4 3.86 20.65 -42.67
N PHE A 5 4.90 19.86 -42.45
CA PHE A 5 4.96 18.89 -41.36
C PHE A 5 5.65 19.56 -40.17
N PHE A 6 4.90 19.86 -39.11
CA PHE A 6 5.47 20.40 -37.88
C PHE A 6 6.11 19.26 -37.08
N LEU A 7 7.44 19.34 -36.88
CA LEU A 7 8.14 18.44 -35.96
C LEU A 7 7.51 18.52 -34.57
N LYS A 8 7.07 17.37 -34.03
CA LYS A 8 6.73 17.24 -32.61
C LYS A 8 7.89 17.81 -31.80
N SER A 9 7.61 18.81 -30.95
CA SER A 9 8.60 19.42 -30.07
C SER A 9 9.38 18.34 -29.32
N SER A 10 10.72 18.40 -29.37
CA SER A 10 11.56 17.45 -28.64
C SER A 10 11.20 17.47 -27.15
N PRO A 11 11.07 16.31 -26.49
CA PRO A 11 10.78 16.27 -25.06
C PRO A 11 11.87 17.00 -24.28
N ARG A 12 11.52 17.63 -23.16
CA ARG A 12 12.45 18.38 -22.33
C ARG A 12 12.77 17.61 -21.05
N CYS A 13 13.97 17.83 -20.52
CA CYS A 13 14.36 17.30 -19.23
C CYS A 13 13.53 17.94 -18.12
N TYR A 14 12.95 17.12 -17.24
CA TYR A 14 12.17 17.55 -16.08
C TYR A 14 12.97 18.45 -15.12
N VAL A 15 14.30 18.28 -15.06
CA VAL A 15 15.16 19.01 -14.11
C VAL A 15 15.71 20.31 -14.71
N CYS A 16 16.41 20.23 -15.84
CA CYS A 16 17.10 21.40 -16.41
C CYS A 16 16.30 22.11 -17.52
N GLY A 17 15.16 21.58 -17.95
CA GLY A 17 14.34 22.14 -19.02
C GLY A 17 14.95 22.07 -20.43
N GLN A 18 16.17 21.55 -20.57
CA GLN A 18 16.85 21.40 -21.87
C GLN A 18 16.15 20.37 -22.76
N ALA A 19 16.18 20.61 -24.07
CA ALA A 19 15.64 19.66 -25.05
C ALA A 19 16.46 18.36 -25.04
N LEU A 20 15.79 17.23 -24.86
CA LEU A 20 16.40 15.91 -24.89
C LEU A 20 16.70 15.53 -26.33
N LYS A 21 17.98 15.24 -26.60
CA LYS A 21 18.47 14.76 -27.90
C LYS A 21 19.07 13.38 -27.71
N GLY A 22 18.69 12.43 -28.56
CA GLY A 22 19.18 11.05 -28.46
C GLY A 22 18.59 10.31 -27.26
N ALA A 23 19.42 9.51 -26.57
CA ALA A 23 18.98 8.72 -25.43
C ALA A 23 18.70 9.59 -24.18
N PHE A 24 17.67 9.23 -23.42
CA PHE A 24 17.27 9.89 -22.18
C PHE A 24 16.71 8.86 -21.19
N LEU A 25 16.67 9.22 -19.91
CA LEU A 25 16.12 8.37 -18.85
C LEU A 25 14.63 8.66 -18.69
N VAL A 26 13.86 7.66 -18.27
CA VAL A 26 12.46 7.79 -17.90
C VAL A 26 12.26 7.16 -16.53
N ASP A 27 11.67 7.90 -15.59
CA ASP A 27 11.33 7.33 -14.28
C ASP A 27 10.01 6.54 -14.32
N SER A 28 9.63 5.92 -13.20
CA SER A 28 8.40 5.14 -13.08
C SER A 28 7.10 5.96 -13.29
N TRP A 29 7.20 7.28 -13.42
CA TRP A 29 6.08 8.21 -13.60
C TRP A 29 6.06 8.83 -15.00
N GLY A 30 7.00 8.44 -15.88
CA GLY A 30 7.08 8.92 -17.25
C GLY A 30 7.85 10.24 -17.42
N GLU A 31 8.42 10.76 -16.32
CA GLU A 31 9.25 11.96 -16.36
C GLU A 31 10.58 11.67 -17.03
N LYS A 32 11.04 12.61 -17.86
CA LYS A 32 12.19 12.41 -18.73
C LYS A 32 13.39 13.21 -18.26
N PHE A 33 14.55 12.57 -18.20
CA PHE A 33 15.78 13.17 -17.68
C PHE A 33 16.93 13.04 -18.67
N CYS A 34 17.78 14.06 -18.75
CA CYS A 34 19.07 13.95 -19.45
C CYS A 34 19.92 12.83 -18.83
N LEU A 35 20.75 12.16 -19.64
CA LEU A 35 21.71 11.16 -19.14
C LEU A 35 22.69 11.76 -18.12
N GLU A 36 22.98 13.06 -18.22
CA GLU A 36 23.80 13.79 -17.25
C GLU A 36 23.25 13.73 -15.81
N HIS A 37 21.96 13.42 -15.63
CA HIS A 37 21.31 13.31 -14.33
C HIS A 37 21.25 11.88 -13.80
N GLN A 38 21.80 10.90 -14.52
CA GLN A 38 21.82 9.51 -14.07
C GLN A 38 22.57 9.38 -12.74
N GLY A 39 21.93 8.76 -11.74
CA GLY A 39 22.52 8.54 -10.41
C GLY A 39 22.73 9.79 -9.56
N LYS A 40 22.37 10.99 -10.04
CA LYS A 40 22.55 12.25 -9.29
C LYS A 40 21.41 12.57 -8.34
N PHE A 41 20.23 11.99 -8.57
CA PHE A 41 19.04 12.29 -7.78
C PHE A 41 18.57 11.05 -7.01
N PRO A 42 18.27 11.21 -5.72
CA PRO A 42 17.65 10.14 -4.96
C PRO A 42 16.20 9.94 -5.36
N SER A 43 15.69 8.74 -5.13
CA SER A 43 14.27 8.42 -5.29
C SER A 43 13.48 8.63 -4.00
N CYS A 44 12.24 9.08 -4.13
CA CYS A 44 11.30 9.13 -3.02
C CYS A 44 11.03 7.73 -2.45
N SER A 45 11.17 7.56 -1.13
CA SER A 45 10.99 6.29 -0.43
C SER A 45 9.58 5.70 -0.56
N PHE A 46 8.57 6.51 -0.90
CA PHE A 46 7.20 6.02 -1.06
C PHE A 46 6.84 5.73 -2.51
N CYS A 47 7.15 6.63 -3.45
CA CYS A 47 6.65 6.56 -4.83
C CYS A 47 7.74 6.32 -5.87
N GLY A 48 9.02 6.32 -5.50
CA GLY A 48 10.13 6.14 -6.43
C GLY A 48 10.42 7.33 -7.36
N ARG A 49 9.61 8.41 -7.34
CA ARG A 49 9.90 9.65 -8.09
C ARG A 49 11.30 10.15 -7.76
N LEU A 50 12.09 10.51 -8.76
CA LEU A 50 13.38 11.17 -8.52
C LEU A 50 13.14 12.55 -7.88
N ILE A 51 14.01 12.93 -6.95
CA ILE A 51 13.93 14.20 -6.22
C ILE A 51 15.12 15.08 -6.65
N PRO A 52 14.90 16.07 -7.53
CA PRO A 52 15.94 16.99 -7.98
C PRO A 52 16.51 17.81 -6.81
N SER A 53 17.78 18.22 -6.91
CA SER A 53 18.51 18.95 -5.86
C SER A 53 17.83 20.23 -5.39
N GLN A 54 17.09 20.93 -6.26
CA GLN A 54 16.32 22.12 -5.91
C GLN A 54 15.16 21.84 -4.92
N TYR A 55 14.79 20.57 -4.75
CA TYR A 55 13.78 20.10 -3.79
C TYR A 55 14.40 19.31 -2.62
N HIS A 56 15.74 19.31 -2.49
CA HIS A 56 16.39 18.77 -1.30
C HIS A 56 16.17 19.77 -0.17
N GLU A 57 15.12 19.57 0.63
CA GLU A 57 14.95 20.35 1.85
C GLU A 57 16.18 20.19 2.76
N ILE A 58 16.57 21.32 3.36
CA ILE A 58 17.80 21.58 4.12
C ILE A 58 17.96 20.69 5.38
N ASN A 59 16.99 19.85 5.73
CA ASN A 59 16.99 19.07 6.96
C ASN A 59 16.90 17.56 6.73
N GLN A 60 17.95 16.98 6.11
CA GLN A 60 18.17 15.52 6.10
C GLN A 60 18.17 14.91 7.51
N ALA A 61 18.44 15.69 8.55
CA ALA A 61 18.45 15.25 9.94
C ALA A 61 17.05 14.99 10.56
N ILE A 62 15.96 15.52 9.98
CA ILE A 62 14.61 15.45 10.58
C ILE A 62 13.75 14.34 9.93
N HIS A 63 14.07 13.93 8.69
CA HIS A 63 13.30 12.92 7.97
C HIS A 63 14.23 11.80 7.48
N PRO A 64 14.25 10.61 8.13
CA PRO A 64 15.13 9.50 7.74
C PRO A 64 14.79 8.91 6.35
N HIS A 65 13.75 9.42 5.69
CA HIS A 65 13.29 8.98 4.38
C HIS A 65 13.13 10.17 3.44
N MET A 66 13.76 10.10 2.27
CA MET A 66 13.60 11.13 1.25
C MET A 66 12.22 11.07 0.62
N ARG A 67 11.52 12.21 0.62
CA ARG A 67 10.12 12.31 0.21
C ARG A 67 9.93 13.41 -0.83
N CYS A 68 9.27 13.09 -1.94
CA CYS A 68 8.90 14.11 -2.93
C CYS A 68 7.71 14.95 -2.44
N GLN A 69 7.55 16.16 -3.01
CA GLN A 69 6.47 17.08 -2.67
C GLN A 69 5.07 16.47 -2.88
N VAL A 70 4.87 15.67 -3.94
CA VAL A 70 3.59 14.99 -4.19
C VAL A 70 3.22 14.06 -3.04
N CYS A 71 4.15 13.22 -2.60
CA CYS A 71 3.93 12.37 -1.44
C CYS A 71 3.75 13.19 -0.16
N ARG A 72 4.49 14.29 0.03
CA ARG A 72 4.39 15.15 1.23
C ARG A 72 3.03 15.83 1.33
N SER A 73 2.55 16.40 0.22
CA SER A 73 1.27 17.12 0.17
C SER A 73 0.04 16.24 0.44
N SER A 74 0.16 14.92 0.24
CA SER A 74 -0.90 13.93 0.46
C SER A 74 -0.69 13.11 1.73
N ALA A 75 0.24 13.50 2.61
CA ALA A 75 0.52 12.78 3.84
C ALA A 75 -0.66 12.80 4.81
N ILE A 76 -0.98 11.65 5.39
CA ILE A 76 -1.95 11.53 6.47
C ILE A 76 -1.21 11.61 7.81
N GLU A 77 -1.28 12.77 8.46
CA GLU A 77 -0.53 13.10 9.68
C GLU A 77 -1.38 13.03 10.96
N THR A 78 -2.70 13.23 10.84
CA THR A 78 -3.61 13.30 12.01
C THR A 78 -4.77 12.32 11.90
N LEU A 79 -5.34 11.94 13.05
CA LEU A 79 -6.54 11.11 13.09
C LEU A 79 -7.76 11.80 12.48
N GLU A 80 -7.83 13.13 12.53
CA GLU A 80 -8.87 13.91 11.85
C GLU A 80 -8.83 13.72 10.33
N GLN A 81 -7.63 13.63 9.74
CA GLN A 81 -7.45 13.29 8.32
C GLN A 81 -7.73 11.80 8.06
N ALA A 82 -7.31 10.92 8.96
CA ALA A 82 -7.42 9.46 8.77
C ALA A 82 -8.86 8.95 8.90
N ASN A 83 -9.64 9.40 9.88
CA ASN A 83 -10.98 8.90 10.18
C ASN A 83 -11.97 8.93 8.99
N PRO A 84 -12.14 10.02 8.23
CA PRO A 84 -13.04 10.02 7.09
C PRO A 84 -12.57 9.07 5.97
N LEU A 85 -11.26 8.92 5.77
CA LEU A 85 -10.71 7.95 4.83
C LEU A 85 -10.96 6.52 5.31
N PHE A 86 -10.72 6.25 6.59
CA PHE A 86 -10.97 4.96 7.22
C PHE A 86 -12.44 4.53 7.08
N GLY A 87 -13.38 5.44 7.31
CA GLY A 87 -14.81 5.18 7.09
C GLY A 87 -15.12 4.75 5.66
N LYS A 88 -14.56 5.45 4.65
CA LYS A 88 -14.72 5.09 3.23
C LYS A 88 -14.08 3.74 2.90
N ILE A 89 -12.92 3.46 3.47
CA ILE A 89 -12.23 2.17 3.30
C ILE A 89 -13.08 1.04 3.87
N VAL A 90 -13.59 1.18 5.10
CA VAL A 90 -14.45 0.18 5.73
C VAL A 90 -15.73 -0.05 4.91
N GLN A 91 -16.33 1.03 4.38
CA GLN A 91 -17.47 0.92 3.45
C GLN A 91 -17.09 0.15 2.18
N TRP A 92 -15.95 0.45 1.57
CA TRP A 92 -15.47 -0.25 0.39
C TRP A 92 -15.22 -1.73 0.65
N VAL A 93 -14.52 -2.08 1.74
CA VAL A 93 -14.22 -3.47 2.11
C VAL A 93 -15.51 -4.25 2.41
N ASN A 94 -16.46 -3.65 3.12
CA ASN A 94 -17.80 -4.21 3.30
C ASN A 94 -18.52 -4.46 1.97
N GLY A 95 -18.37 -3.56 1.00
CA GLY A 95 -18.89 -3.67 -0.36
C GLY A 95 -18.25 -4.81 -1.18
N GLN A 96 -17.05 -5.26 -0.81
CA GLN A 96 -16.42 -6.45 -1.38
C GLN A 96 -16.90 -7.78 -0.73
N GLY A 97 -17.81 -7.71 0.25
CA GLY A 97 -18.35 -8.89 0.96
C GLY A 97 -17.67 -9.17 2.31
N LEU A 98 -16.67 -8.39 2.72
CA LEU A 98 -15.96 -8.59 3.98
C LEU A 98 -16.71 -7.91 5.11
N ARG A 99 -17.54 -8.67 5.84
CA ARG A 99 -18.25 -8.21 7.03
C ARG A 99 -17.41 -8.45 8.28
N TYR A 100 -17.55 -7.62 9.32
CA TYR A 100 -16.75 -7.71 10.55
C TYR A 100 -17.56 -8.12 11.79
N GLN A 101 -18.70 -8.83 11.62
CA GLN A 101 -19.55 -9.31 12.72
C GLN A 101 -19.90 -8.23 13.77
N ASN A 102 -20.22 -7.01 13.30
CA ASN A 102 -20.52 -5.84 14.15
C ASN A 102 -19.37 -5.38 15.06
N LEU A 103 -18.13 -5.82 14.81
CA LEU A 103 -16.96 -5.31 15.52
C LEU A 103 -16.78 -3.81 15.25
N PRO A 104 -16.73 -2.94 16.27
CA PRO A 104 -16.44 -1.53 16.09
C PRO A 104 -14.96 -1.35 15.75
N LEU A 105 -14.67 -1.25 14.46
CA LEU A 105 -13.31 -1.04 13.95
C LEU A 105 -12.82 0.37 14.26
N ARG A 106 -11.59 0.48 14.75
CA ARG A 106 -10.88 1.76 14.93
C ARG A 106 -9.56 1.79 14.17
N ILE A 107 -9.06 3.00 13.95
CA ILE A 107 -7.74 3.24 13.40
C ILE A 107 -6.90 4.05 14.38
N GLU A 108 -5.63 3.68 14.52
CA GLU A 108 -4.62 4.46 15.23
C GLU A 108 -3.51 4.87 14.25
N LEU A 109 -3.06 6.12 14.33
CA LEU A 109 -1.84 6.56 13.64
C LEU A 109 -0.68 6.51 14.60
N VAL A 110 0.36 5.75 14.24
CA VAL A 110 1.47 5.44 15.14
C VAL A 110 2.82 5.84 14.55
N SER A 111 3.78 6.15 15.42
CA SER A 111 5.19 6.26 15.04
C SER A 111 5.79 4.89 14.72
N ARG A 112 7.00 4.87 14.17
CA ARG A 112 7.72 3.61 13.90
C ARG A 112 8.02 2.85 15.20
N GLU A 113 8.37 3.57 16.25
CA GLU A 113 8.67 3.03 17.57
C GLU A 113 7.41 2.42 18.19
N GLN A 114 6.28 3.12 18.10
CA GLN A 114 4.98 2.62 18.55
C GLN A 114 4.53 1.38 17.75
N LEU A 115 4.75 1.36 16.44
CA LEU A 115 4.44 0.20 15.61
C LEU A 115 5.23 -1.04 16.05
N PHE A 116 6.53 -0.86 16.32
CA PHE A 116 7.40 -1.92 16.85
C PHE A 116 6.99 -2.40 18.25
N GLN A 117 6.45 -1.52 19.09
CA GLN A 117 5.91 -1.90 20.40
C GLN A 117 4.63 -2.73 20.28
N ILE A 118 3.78 -2.45 19.28
CA ILE A 118 2.53 -3.19 19.04
C ILE A 118 2.83 -4.57 18.45
N ASP A 119 3.73 -4.63 17.47
CA ASP A 119 4.15 -5.88 16.83
C ASP A 119 5.67 -5.88 16.64
N PRO A 120 6.44 -6.59 17.49
CA PRO A 120 7.89 -6.68 17.35
C PRO A 120 8.34 -7.27 15.99
N LYS A 121 7.46 -7.99 15.27
CA LYS A 121 7.74 -8.46 13.90
C LYS A 121 7.74 -7.33 12.88
N SER A 122 7.23 -6.14 13.23
CA SER A 122 7.31 -4.92 12.44
C SER A 122 8.70 -4.27 12.44
N SER A 123 9.74 -4.97 12.92
CA SER A 123 11.14 -4.56 12.80
C SER A 123 11.57 -4.42 11.33
N ASN A 124 10.86 -5.08 10.41
CA ASN A 124 11.02 -4.86 8.98
C ASN A 124 10.61 -3.41 8.62
N PRO A 125 11.51 -2.59 8.03
CA PRO A 125 11.18 -1.23 7.62
C PRO A 125 10.00 -1.13 6.63
N LYS A 126 9.72 -2.22 5.91
CA LYS A 126 8.59 -2.34 4.97
C LYS A 126 7.24 -2.53 5.65
N THR A 127 7.19 -2.87 6.93
CA THR A 127 5.92 -2.95 7.66
C THR A 127 5.40 -1.53 7.90
N LEU A 128 4.24 -1.20 7.35
CA LEU A 128 3.66 0.15 7.41
C LEU A 128 2.37 0.21 8.25
N GLY A 129 1.92 -0.93 8.74
CA GLY A 129 0.76 -1.06 9.61
C GLY A 129 0.76 -2.43 10.31
N THR A 130 -0.20 -2.63 11.19
CA THR A 130 -0.47 -3.94 11.82
C THR A 130 -1.92 -4.00 12.33
N ALA A 131 -2.50 -5.18 12.35
CA ALA A 131 -3.77 -5.44 13.02
C ALA A 131 -3.63 -5.37 14.55
N MET A 132 -4.46 -4.56 15.19
CA MET A 132 -4.40 -4.34 16.63
C MET A 132 -5.15 -5.41 17.43
N LYS A 133 -4.48 -5.91 18.47
CA LYS A 133 -5.01 -6.89 19.42
C LYS A 133 -5.00 -6.30 20.83
N GLU A 134 -6.06 -6.52 21.59
CA GLU A 134 -6.14 -6.20 23.02
C GLU A 134 -6.25 -7.50 23.79
N VAL A 135 -5.45 -7.63 24.85
CA VAL A 135 -5.43 -8.82 25.70
C VAL A 135 -6.17 -8.49 27.00
N HIS A 136 -7.32 -9.10 27.22
CA HIS A 136 -8.04 -9.02 28.49
C HIS A 136 -7.65 -10.21 29.37
N THR A 137 -6.95 -9.93 30.47
CA THR A 137 -6.66 -10.91 31.51
C THR A 137 -7.64 -10.73 32.66
N ALA A 138 -8.41 -11.77 32.98
CA ALA A 138 -9.22 -11.83 34.19
C ALA A 138 -8.65 -12.91 35.12
N ALA A 139 -8.64 -12.67 36.44
CA ALA A 139 -8.10 -13.61 37.41
C ALA A 139 -8.77 -14.99 37.27
N GLY A 140 -7.96 -16.05 37.13
CA GLY A 140 -8.44 -17.43 36.96
C GLY A 140 -8.98 -17.77 35.57
N ARG A 141 -8.86 -16.88 34.57
CA ARG A 141 -9.23 -17.16 33.17
C ARG A 141 -8.03 -16.99 32.24
N PRO A 142 -7.93 -17.79 31.17
CA PRO A 142 -6.92 -17.57 30.15
C PRO A 142 -7.10 -16.17 29.52
N PRO A 143 -6.00 -15.51 29.10
CA PRO A 143 -6.06 -14.22 28.43
C PRO A 143 -6.96 -14.28 27.20
N GLN A 144 -7.94 -13.38 27.09
CA GLN A 144 -8.79 -13.25 25.91
C GLN A 144 -8.22 -12.19 24.98
N VAL A 145 -7.80 -12.58 23.79
CA VAL A 145 -7.34 -11.65 22.75
C VAL A 145 -8.53 -11.19 21.92
N ARG A 146 -8.76 -9.88 21.84
CA ARG A 146 -9.80 -9.26 21.00
C ARG A 146 -9.15 -8.34 19.96
N ILE A 147 -9.59 -8.45 18.73
CA ILE A 147 -9.16 -7.56 17.66
C ILE A 147 -9.97 -6.28 17.76
N LYS A 148 -9.33 -5.12 17.61
CA LYS A 148 -10.02 -3.82 17.71
C LYS A 148 -9.94 -2.96 16.45
N GLY A 149 -9.03 -3.26 15.53
CA GLY A 149 -8.84 -2.46 14.34
C GLY A 149 -7.41 -2.52 13.85
N VAL A 150 -6.89 -1.39 13.37
CA VAL A 150 -5.60 -1.33 12.69
C VAL A 150 -4.77 -0.14 13.19
N ALA A 151 -3.47 -0.34 13.33
CA ALA A 151 -2.50 0.72 13.59
C ALA A 151 -1.69 0.96 12.32
N ILE A 152 -1.64 2.19 11.84
CA ILE A 152 -1.02 2.56 10.56
C ILE A 152 0.07 3.59 10.82
N LEU A 153 1.21 3.44 10.15
CA LEU A 153 2.32 4.38 10.26
C LEU A 153 1.84 5.79 9.87
N ARG A 154 2.14 6.77 10.72
CA ARG A 154 1.83 8.17 10.46
C ARG A 154 2.64 8.71 9.28
N GLY A 155 2.03 9.60 8.51
CA GLY A 155 2.69 10.33 7.43
C GLY A 155 2.72 9.58 6.11
N LEU A 156 2.01 8.47 5.94
CA LEU A 156 1.91 7.81 4.64
C LEU A 156 1.17 8.70 3.62
N PRO A 157 1.60 8.75 2.33
CA PRO A 157 0.80 9.36 1.27
C PRO A 157 -0.55 8.66 1.13
N ALA A 158 -1.62 9.42 0.88
CA ALA A 158 -3.01 8.95 0.89
C ALA A 158 -3.24 7.62 0.15
N THR A 159 -2.75 7.46 -1.08
CA THR A 159 -2.90 6.20 -1.82
C THR A 159 -2.24 5.02 -1.11
N LEU A 160 -1.04 5.20 -0.55
CA LEU A 160 -0.34 4.16 0.20
C LEU A 160 -1.06 3.86 1.52
N PHE A 161 -1.53 4.91 2.21
CA PHE A 161 -2.35 4.77 3.41
C PHE A 161 -3.60 3.91 3.15
N HIS A 162 -4.30 4.11 2.03
CA HIS A 162 -5.47 3.31 1.68
C HIS A 162 -5.12 1.83 1.53
N GLY A 163 -4.11 1.47 0.73
CA GLY A 163 -3.78 0.07 0.51
C GLY A 163 -3.24 -0.63 1.76
N VAL A 164 -2.40 0.05 2.56
CA VAL A 164 -1.92 -0.51 3.84
C VAL A 164 -3.09 -0.75 4.79
N THR A 165 -4.00 0.22 4.92
CA THR A 165 -5.18 0.05 5.77
C THR A 165 -6.05 -1.12 5.32
N ILE A 166 -6.27 -1.26 4.01
CA ILE A 166 -7.06 -2.36 3.44
C ILE A 166 -6.38 -3.72 3.67
N HIS A 167 -5.07 -3.78 3.51
CA HIS A 167 -4.27 -4.97 3.80
C HIS A 167 -4.45 -5.40 5.27
N GLU A 168 -4.27 -4.47 6.22
CA GLU A 168 -4.45 -4.76 7.65
C GLU A 168 -5.89 -5.16 8.00
N LEU A 169 -6.87 -4.53 7.35
CA LEU A 169 -8.28 -4.91 7.48
C LEU A 169 -8.57 -6.32 6.95
N GLY A 170 -7.74 -6.85 6.05
CA GLY A 170 -7.75 -8.25 5.62
C GLY A 170 -7.37 -9.20 6.76
N HIS A 171 -6.29 -8.91 7.49
CA HIS A 171 -5.89 -9.70 8.66
C HIS A 171 -6.95 -9.66 9.76
N VAL A 172 -7.53 -8.48 10.02
CA VAL A 172 -8.66 -8.33 10.95
C VAL A 172 -9.83 -9.22 10.52
N TRP A 173 -10.18 -9.21 9.24
CA TRP A 173 -11.30 -9.99 8.71
C TRP A 173 -11.09 -11.50 8.88
N LEU A 174 -9.91 -12.01 8.50
CA LEU A 174 -9.55 -13.43 8.63
C LEU A 174 -9.71 -13.90 10.07
N ALA A 175 -9.18 -13.12 11.01
CA ALA A 175 -9.19 -13.50 12.40
C ALA A 175 -10.57 -13.37 13.08
N VAL A 176 -11.40 -12.38 12.68
CA VAL A 176 -12.82 -12.33 13.10
C VAL A 176 -13.61 -13.55 12.61
N HIS A 177 -13.24 -14.12 11.47
CA HIS A 177 -13.90 -15.31 10.92
C HIS A 177 -13.28 -16.63 11.37
N GLY A 178 -12.25 -16.59 12.23
CA GLY A 178 -11.52 -17.78 12.66
C GLY A 178 -10.85 -18.53 11.49
N VAL A 179 -10.49 -17.81 10.44
CA VAL A 179 -9.81 -18.37 9.27
C VAL A 179 -8.31 -18.33 9.55
N LEU A 180 -7.69 -19.50 9.63
CA LEU A 180 -6.26 -19.65 9.85
C LEU A 180 -5.61 -20.17 8.58
N LEU A 181 -4.90 -19.28 7.89
CA LEU A 181 -4.17 -19.62 6.67
C LEU A 181 -2.68 -19.77 6.98
N ILE A 182 -2.00 -20.54 6.13
CA ILE A 182 -0.54 -20.52 6.10
C ILE A 182 -0.07 -19.15 5.61
N ARG A 183 1.11 -18.72 6.10
CA ARG A 183 1.57 -17.32 5.98
C ARG A 183 1.47 -16.74 4.57
N TRP A 184 1.90 -17.46 3.54
CA TRP A 184 1.84 -16.95 2.16
C TRP A 184 0.40 -16.71 1.67
N ALA A 185 -0.55 -17.55 2.10
CA ALA A 185 -1.95 -17.42 1.72
C ALA A 185 -2.65 -16.31 2.49
N GLU A 186 -2.30 -16.13 3.77
CA GLU A 186 -2.74 -14.99 4.58
C GLU A 186 -2.31 -13.66 3.94
N GLU A 187 -1.01 -13.50 3.72
CA GLU A 187 -0.43 -12.29 3.13
C GLU A 187 -0.94 -12.07 1.69
N GLY A 188 -1.04 -13.15 0.91
CA GLY A 188 -1.57 -13.11 -0.45
C GLY A 188 -3.03 -12.64 -0.53
N PHE A 189 -3.85 -13.01 0.46
CA PHE A 189 -5.23 -12.54 0.56
C PHE A 189 -5.29 -11.04 0.88
N CYS A 190 -4.50 -10.60 1.86
CA CYS A 190 -4.42 -9.19 2.25
C CYS A 190 -3.88 -8.30 1.11
N GLU A 191 -2.87 -8.78 0.37
CA GLU A 191 -2.35 -8.13 -0.83
C GLU A 191 -3.40 -8.09 -1.95
N LEU A 192 -4.16 -9.17 -2.18
CA LEU A 192 -5.23 -9.19 -3.17
C LEU A 192 -6.29 -8.10 -2.88
N LEU A 193 -6.68 -7.90 -1.62
CA LEU A 193 -7.62 -6.84 -1.24
C LEU A 193 -7.08 -5.44 -1.60
N ALA A 194 -5.83 -5.15 -1.24
CA ALA A 194 -5.20 -3.87 -1.56
C ALA A 194 -5.09 -3.67 -3.08
N TYR A 195 -4.71 -4.70 -3.84
CA TYR A 195 -4.68 -4.66 -5.30
C TYR A 195 -6.05 -4.34 -5.90
N ARG A 196 -7.12 -5.00 -5.41
CA ARG A 196 -8.47 -4.76 -5.90
C ARG A 196 -8.90 -3.31 -5.73
N TYR A 197 -8.54 -2.70 -4.60
CA TYR A 197 -8.80 -1.27 -4.38
C TYR A 197 -8.02 -0.40 -5.37
N TYR A 198 -6.72 -0.66 -5.54
CA TYR A 198 -5.91 0.10 -6.49
C TYR A 198 -6.39 -0.04 -7.94
N ALA A 199 -6.77 -1.25 -8.34
CA ALA A 199 -7.31 -1.54 -9.66
C ALA A 199 -8.63 -0.79 -9.90
N GLN A 200 -9.49 -0.69 -8.89
CA GLN A 200 -10.75 0.06 -8.97
C GLN A 200 -10.53 1.58 -9.02
N GLU A 201 -9.68 2.13 -8.15
CA GLU A 201 -9.40 3.57 -8.10
C GLU A 201 -8.74 4.06 -9.39
N ASN A 202 -7.83 3.26 -9.96
CA ASN A 202 -7.20 3.50 -11.26
C ASN A 202 -6.65 4.93 -11.44
N THR A 203 -6.12 5.54 -10.38
CA THR A 203 -5.32 6.77 -10.46
C THR A 203 -3.90 6.42 -10.91
N PRO A 204 -3.07 7.38 -11.37
CA PRO A 204 -1.65 7.12 -11.65
C PRO A 204 -0.92 6.47 -10.46
N GLU A 205 -1.18 6.97 -9.25
CA GLU A 205 -0.62 6.43 -8.02
C GLU A 205 -1.10 5.01 -7.74
N SER A 206 -2.41 4.73 -7.90
CA SER A 206 -2.95 3.39 -7.70
C SER A 206 -2.41 2.40 -8.74
N ARG A 207 -2.30 2.79 -10.02
CA ARG A 207 -1.67 1.95 -11.05
C ARG A 207 -0.22 1.64 -10.74
N PHE A 208 0.54 2.64 -10.29
CA PHE A 208 1.92 2.42 -9.86
C PHE A 208 1.97 1.37 -8.74
N ARG A 209 1.10 1.48 -7.72
CA ARG A 209 1.03 0.49 -6.62
C ARG A 209 0.66 -0.90 -7.12
N ALA A 210 -0.41 -1.02 -7.90
CA ALA A 210 -0.85 -2.29 -8.47
C ALA A 210 0.28 -2.98 -9.28
N GLN A 211 1.01 -2.23 -10.10
CA GLN A 211 2.16 -2.75 -10.85
C GLN A 211 3.31 -3.21 -9.96
N GLN A 212 3.59 -2.51 -8.85
CA GLN A 212 4.61 -2.96 -7.89
C GLN A 212 4.21 -4.29 -7.24
N MET A 213 2.92 -4.48 -6.92
CA MET A 213 2.41 -5.73 -6.34
C MET A 213 2.52 -6.89 -7.34
N GLU A 214 2.13 -6.67 -8.60
CA GLU A 214 2.24 -7.67 -9.67
C GLU A 214 3.68 -8.15 -9.88
N LYS A 215 4.63 -7.23 -9.79
CA LYS A 215 6.06 -7.48 -10.04
C LYS A 215 6.85 -7.83 -8.77
N ASN A 216 6.21 -7.89 -7.60
CA ASN A 216 6.90 -8.15 -6.34
C ASN A 216 7.51 -9.57 -6.38
N PRO A 217 8.85 -9.73 -6.31
CA PRO A 217 9.48 -11.05 -6.40
C PRO A 217 9.43 -11.82 -5.07
N ASP A 218 8.91 -11.22 -4.00
CA ASP A 218 8.85 -11.85 -2.69
C ASP A 218 7.98 -13.14 -2.71
N PRO A 219 8.47 -14.27 -2.17
CA PRO A 219 7.78 -15.56 -2.23
C PRO A 219 6.56 -15.65 -1.30
N ILE A 220 6.40 -14.73 -0.35
CA ILE A 220 5.27 -14.72 0.58
C ILE A 220 4.25 -13.69 0.12
N TYR A 221 4.70 -12.46 -0.09
CA TYR A 221 3.82 -11.35 -0.45
C TYR A 221 3.49 -11.37 -1.95
N GLY A 222 4.51 -11.45 -2.80
CA GLY A 222 4.35 -11.38 -4.26
C GLY A 222 3.79 -12.65 -4.88
N GLU A 223 4.35 -13.81 -4.56
CA GLU A 223 3.81 -15.10 -5.04
C GLU A 223 2.44 -15.40 -4.45
N GLY A 224 2.24 -15.14 -3.14
CA GLY A 224 0.94 -15.26 -2.51
C GLY A 224 -0.12 -14.40 -3.19
N PHE A 225 0.19 -13.12 -3.45
CA PHE A 225 -0.69 -12.26 -4.23
C PHE A 225 -1.02 -12.86 -5.60
N ARG A 226 -0.02 -13.30 -6.37
CA ARG A 226 -0.24 -13.83 -7.73
C ARG A 226 -1.12 -15.07 -7.73
N HIS A 227 -0.95 -15.99 -6.78
CA HIS A 227 -1.80 -17.17 -6.62
C HIS A 227 -3.25 -16.79 -6.33
N LEU A 228 -3.47 -15.94 -5.32
CA LEU A 228 -4.80 -15.50 -4.91
C LEU A 228 -5.49 -14.67 -6.00
N HIS A 229 -4.74 -13.83 -6.71
CA HIS A 229 -5.24 -13.05 -7.83
C HIS A 229 -5.67 -13.95 -9.00
N ALA A 230 -4.89 -14.97 -9.36
CA ALA A 230 -5.26 -15.94 -10.38
C ALA A 230 -6.53 -16.74 -10.00
N LEU A 231 -6.63 -17.13 -8.73
CA LEU A 231 -7.81 -17.81 -8.19
C LEU A 231 -9.06 -16.92 -8.25
N ALA A 232 -8.95 -15.68 -7.78
CA ALA A 232 -10.06 -14.72 -7.81
C ALA A 232 -10.48 -14.34 -9.24
N ARG A 233 -9.55 -14.34 -10.20
CA ARG A 233 -9.88 -14.12 -11.63
C ARG A 233 -10.62 -15.30 -12.26
N SER A 234 -10.32 -16.54 -11.83
CA SER A 234 -10.95 -17.73 -12.40
C SER A 234 -12.30 -18.07 -11.77
N GLN A 235 -12.41 -17.93 -10.44
CA GLN A 235 -13.62 -18.32 -9.69
C GLN A 235 -14.49 -17.13 -9.26
N GLY A 236 -13.95 -15.91 -9.33
CA GLY A 236 -14.60 -14.71 -8.79
C GLY A 236 -14.21 -14.45 -7.33
N PHE A 237 -14.09 -13.17 -6.98
CA PHE A 237 -13.67 -12.77 -5.62
C PHE A 237 -14.69 -13.16 -4.55
N SER A 238 -15.99 -13.01 -4.83
CA SER A 238 -17.06 -13.40 -3.88
C SER A 238 -16.99 -14.89 -3.52
N TRP A 239 -16.70 -15.74 -4.50
CA TRP A 239 -16.53 -17.18 -4.27
C TRP A 239 -15.35 -17.49 -3.35
N VAL A 240 -14.22 -16.77 -3.49
CA VAL A 240 -13.06 -16.91 -2.59
C VAL A 240 -13.46 -16.58 -1.15
N ILE A 241 -14.20 -15.48 -0.95
CA ILE A 241 -14.69 -15.06 0.37
C ILE A 241 -15.64 -16.10 0.97
N GLU A 242 -16.64 -16.55 0.21
CA GLU A 242 -17.59 -17.57 0.65
C GLU A 242 -16.88 -18.87 1.04
N THR A 243 -15.89 -19.30 0.24
CA THR A 243 -15.12 -20.51 0.54
C THR A 243 -14.30 -20.37 1.82
N LEU A 244 -13.63 -19.23 2.03
CA LEU A 244 -12.87 -18.97 3.25
C LEU A 244 -13.78 -18.97 4.49
N VAL A 245 -14.97 -18.35 4.39
CA VAL A 245 -15.94 -18.32 5.49
C VAL A 245 -16.47 -19.71 5.82
N ASN A 246 -16.81 -20.51 4.81
CA ASN A 246 -17.46 -21.82 4.98
C ASN A 246 -16.48 -22.92 5.38
N THR A 247 -15.28 -22.95 4.78
CA THR A 247 -14.32 -24.05 4.93
C THR A 247 -13.18 -23.73 5.89
N LYS A 248 -12.97 -22.44 6.20
CA LYS A 248 -11.80 -21.93 6.94
C LYS A 248 -10.45 -22.25 6.28
N LYS A 249 -10.46 -22.64 5.00
CA LYS A 249 -9.29 -23.03 4.23
C LYS A 249 -9.24 -22.27 2.91
N LEU A 250 -8.04 -22.13 2.37
CA LEU A 250 -7.90 -21.64 1.01
C LEU A 250 -8.30 -22.75 0.02
N PRO A 251 -9.09 -22.46 -1.02
CA PRO A 251 -9.43 -23.45 -2.03
C PRO A 251 -8.19 -23.93 -2.81
N GLY A 252 -8.10 -25.24 -3.06
CA GLY A 252 -7.04 -25.84 -3.87
C GLY A 252 -5.69 -26.03 -3.16
N ILE A 253 -5.67 -25.95 -1.82
CA ILE A 253 -4.55 -26.31 -0.94
C ILE A 253 -4.98 -27.40 0.02
#